data_AF-A0AAW8VZX5-F1
#
_entry.id   AF-A0AAW8VZX5-F1
#
_cell.length_a   1.000
_cell.length_b   1.000
_cell.length_c   1.000
_cell.angle_alpha   90.00
_cell.angle_beta   90.00
_cell.angle_gamma   90.00
#
_symmetry.space_group_name_H-M   'P 1'
#
loop_
_entity.id
_entity.type
_entity.pdbx_description
1 polymer ?
#
loop_
_entity_poly.entity_id
_entity_poly.type
_entity_poly.pdbx_seq_one_letter_code
_entity_poly.pdbx_strand_id
1 'polypeptide(L)'
;MEQFDEHLLAPVYLEFYQVLGAKAVQLVHDNYGGNTVSFPDHYNDREKAAAYVREHATEKAQTLSQETGYNIRTIRKWKKTAD
;
A
#
# COMPACT_ATOMS: atom_id res chain seq x y z
N MET A 1 -2.86 -3.20 29.88
CA MET A 1 -2.62 -3.48 28.45
C MET A 1 -2.46 -4.97 28.34
N GLU A 2 -3.19 -5.63 27.43
CA GLU A 2 -2.87 -7.01 27.11
C GLU A 2 -1.47 -7.07 26.51
N GLN A 3 -0.72 -8.10 26.87
CA GLN A 3 0.61 -8.34 26.37
C GLN A 3 0.46 -9.33 25.22
N PHE A 4 0.59 -8.84 23.98
CA PHE A 4 0.53 -9.71 22.81
C PHE A 4 1.64 -10.76 22.90
N ASP A 5 1.27 -12.04 22.83
CA ASP A 5 2.24 -13.11 22.62
C ASP A 5 2.70 -13.05 21.16
N GLU A 6 3.92 -12.51 20.96
CA GLU A 6 4.54 -12.34 19.65
C GLU A 6 4.65 -13.66 18.87
N HIS A 7 4.70 -14.81 19.56
CA HIS A 7 4.77 -16.13 18.94
C HIS A 7 3.44 -16.61 18.34
N LEU A 8 2.32 -15.95 18.67
CA LEU A 8 0.98 -16.26 18.15
C LEU A 8 0.50 -15.27 17.08
N LEU A 9 1.28 -14.23 16.78
CA LEU A 9 0.95 -13.25 15.74
C LEU A 9 1.11 -13.86 14.35
N ALA A 10 0.07 -13.72 13.50
CA ALA A 10 0.21 -14.01 12.08
C ALA A 10 1.21 -13.03 11.42
N PRO A 11 1.90 -13.42 10.32
CA PRO A 11 3.05 -12.67 9.80
C PRO A 11 2.82 -11.16 9.59
N VAL A 12 1.67 -10.76 9.06
CA VAL A 12 1.32 -9.33 8.85
C VAL A 12 1.19 -8.54 10.16
N TYR A 13 0.71 -9.17 11.24
CA TYR A 13 0.66 -8.54 12.56
C TYR A 13 2.04 -8.49 13.21
N LEU A 14 2.92 -9.46 12.95
CA LEU A 14 4.31 -9.42 13.38
C LEU A 14 5.10 -8.32 12.67
N GLU A 15 4.87 -8.09 11.38
CA GLU A 15 5.43 -6.95 10.64
C GLU A 15 4.97 -5.61 11.24
N PHE A 16 3.67 -5.44 11.49
CA PHE A 16 3.16 -4.24 12.16
C PHE A 16 3.72 -4.09 13.59
N TYR A 17 3.91 -5.19 14.32
CA TYR A 17 4.52 -5.17 15.65
C TYR A 17 5.95 -4.66 15.62
N GLN A 18 6.78 -5.20 14.72
CA GLN A 18 8.19 -4.85 14.61
C GLN A 18 8.42 -3.41 14.12
N VAL A 19 7.56 -2.90 13.23
CA VAL A 19 7.70 -1.56 12.63
C VAL A 19 7.04 -0.47 13.47
N LEU A 20 5.88 -0.73 14.07
CA LEU A 20 5.01 0.28 14.70
C LEU A 20 4.72 0.03 16.19
N GLY A 21 5.14 -1.12 16.73
CA GLY A 21 4.98 -1.51 18.13
C GLY A 21 3.58 -2.01 18.50
N ALA A 22 3.49 -2.58 19.71
CA ALA A 22 2.28 -3.19 20.26
C ALA A 22 1.00 -2.33 20.14
N LYS A 23 1.11 -1.00 20.29
CA LYS A 23 -0.04 -0.09 20.24
C LYS A 23 -0.68 -0.01 18.85
N ALA A 24 0.12 -0.12 17.78
CA ALA A 24 -0.41 -0.16 16.42
C ALA A 24 -1.09 -1.51 16.11
N VAL A 25 -0.50 -2.61 16.58
CA VAL A 25 -1.11 -3.95 16.48
C VAL A 25 -2.44 -4.02 17.21
N GLN A 26 -2.53 -3.47 18.43
CA GLN A 26 -3.78 -3.33 19.17
C GLN A 26 -4.81 -2.54 18.36
N LEU A 27 -4.43 -1.37 17.81
CA LEU A 27 -5.34 -0.57 16.99
C LEU A 27 -5.84 -1.31 15.74
N VAL A 28 -4.98 -2.07 15.04
CA VAL A 28 -5.40 -2.86 13.88
C VAL A 28 -6.34 -3.99 14.32
N HIS A 29 -5.99 -4.72 15.39
CA HIS A 29 -6.82 -5.79 15.93
C HIS A 29 -8.20 -5.28 16.40
N ASP A 30 -8.25 -4.19 17.17
CA ASP A 30 -9.48 -3.67 17.76
C ASP A 30 -10.44 -3.09 16.70
N ASN A 31 -9.91 -2.60 15.57
CA ASN A 31 -10.73 -2.01 14.49
C ASN A 31 -11.05 -2.99 13.36
N TYR A 32 -10.23 -4.03 13.14
CA TYR A 32 -10.36 -4.93 11.98
C TYR A 32 -10.40 -6.43 12.36
N GLY A 33 -10.25 -6.78 13.63
CA GLY A 33 -10.33 -8.16 14.12
C GLY A 33 -11.61 -8.87 13.68
N GLY A 34 -11.48 -10.12 13.22
CA GLY A 34 -12.58 -10.90 12.65
C GLY A 34 -13.07 -10.47 11.26
N ASN A 35 -12.54 -9.39 10.68
CA ASN A 35 -12.92 -8.88 9.36
C ASN A 35 -11.83 -9.15 8.30
N THR A 36 -12.24 -9.38 7.06
CA THR A 36 -11.31 -9.41 5.92
C THR A 36 -11.04 -7.98 5.44
N VAL A 37 -9.83 -7.48 5.67
CA VAL A 37 -9.39 -6.19 5.12
C VAL A 37 -8.94 -6.39 3.68
N SER A 38 -9.71 -5.87 2.72
CA SER A 38 -9.18 -5.61 1.37
C SER A 38 -8.54 -4.23 1.38
N PHE A 39 -7.26 -4.14 1.03
CA PHE A 39 -6.73 -2.86 0.56
C PHE A 39 -7.53 -2.45 -0.69
N PRO A 40 -7.86 -1.16 -0.85
CA PRO A 40 -8.76 -0.77 -1.91
C PRO A 40 -8.05 -0.72 -3.26
N ASP A 41 -8.82 -0.30 -4.26
CA ASP A 41 -8.36 0.65 -5.26
C ASP A 41 -7.69 1.90 -4.61
N HIS A 42 -7.34 2.90 -5.43
CA HIS A 42 -6.49 4.09 -5.16
C HIS A 42 -5.06 3.77 -4.72
N TYR A 43 -4.86 2.70 -3.96
CA TYR A 43 -3.62 1.93 -3.89
C TYR A 43 -3.53 0.87 -5.01
N ASN A 44 -4.68 0.47 -5.60
CA ASN A 44 -4.79 -0.33 -6.83
C ASN A 44 -5.76 0.27 -7.89
N ASP A 45 -6.15 1.57 -7.82
CA ASP A 45 -7.01 2.22 -8.84
C ASP A 45 -6.15 2.58 -10.05
N ARG A 46 -6.41 1.83 -11.12
CA ARG A 46 -5.68 1.94 -12.36
C ARG A 46 -5.84 3.29 -13.05
N GLU A 47 -7.01 3.92 -12.92
CA GLU A 47 -7.35 5.16 -13.60
C GLU A 47 -6.81 6.38 -12.86
N LYS A 48 -6.91 6.40 -11.52
CA LYS A 48 -6.27 7.44 -10.70
C LYS A 48 -4.75 7.36 -10.75
N ALA A 49 -4.17 6.16 -10.68
CA ALA A 49 -2.72 5.99 -10.88
C ALA A 49 -2.28 6.39 -12.29
N ALA A 50 -3.09 6.12 -13.32
CA ALA A 50 -2.82 6.61 -14.68
C ALA A 50 -2.93 8.14 -14.78
N ALA A 51 -3.92 8.77 -14.14
CA ALA A 51 -4.06 10.23 -14.11
C ALA A 51 -2.85 10.90 -13.44
N TYR A 52 -2.50 10.46 -12.22
CA TYR A 52 -1.32 10.93 -11.49
C TYR A 52 -0.03 10.80 -12.34
N VAL A 53 0.15 9.67 -13.03
CA VAL A 53 1.30 9.42 -13.92
C VAL A 53 1.32 10.31 -15.18
N ARG A 54 0.17 10.78 -15.66
CA ARG A 54 0.08 11.76 -16.75
C ARG A 54 0.37 13.18 -16.24
N GLU A 55 -0.16 13.56 -15.09
CA GLU A 55 0.10 14.85 -14.44
C GLU A 55 1.60 15.03 -14.13
N HIS A 56 2.26 13.96 -13.68
CA HIS A 56 3.69 13.92 -13.37
C HIS A 56 4.54 13.36 -14.53
N ALA A 57 4.12 13.61 -15.79
CA ALA A 57 4.76 13.04 -16.98
C ALA A 57 6.22 13.51 -17.23
N THR A 58 6.73 14.50 -16.50
CA THR A 58 8.16 14.88 -16.51
C THR A 58 9.03 13.93 -15.68
N GLU A 59 8.46 13.21 -14.70
CA GLU A 59 9.22 12.41 -13.75
C GLU A 59 9.77 11.10 -14.32
N LYS A 60 10.81 10.56 -13.68
CA LYS A 60 11.37 9.25 -14.07
C LYS A 60 10.34 8.17 -13.79
N ALA A 61 10.10 7.30 -14.77
CA ALA A 61 9.16 6.19 -14.64
C ALA A 61 9.53 5.17 -13.54
N GLN A 62 10.74 5.25 -12.98
CA GLN A 62 11.18 4.51 -11.80
C GLN A 62 10.50 5.04 -10.52
N THR A 63 10.47 6.36 -10.32
CA THR A 63 9.88 7.05 -9.17
C THR A 63 8.39 6.75 -9.09
N LEU A 64 7.66 7.07 -10.16
CA LEU A 64 6.22 6.82 -10.29
C LEU A 64 5.84 5.34 -10.15
N SER A 65 6.76 4.41 -10.43
CA SER A 65 6.54 2.97 -10.23
C SER A 65 6.57 2.57 -8.75
N GLN A 66 7.39 3.25 -7.94
CA GLN A 66 7.46 3.06 -6.49
C GLN A 66 6.28 3.71 -5.77
N GLU A 67 5.87 4.91 -6.21
CA GLU A 67 4.76 5.66 -5.60
C GLU A 67 3.38 5.03 -5.86
N THR A 68 3.16 4.50 -7.06
CA THR A 68 1.85 3.95 -7.47
C THR A 68 1.75 2.42 -7.34
N GLY A 69 2.84 1.72 -6.99
CA GLY A 69 2.90 0.26 -6.95
C GLY A 69 2.87 -0.46 -8.31
N TYR A 70 2.64 0.25 -9.43
CA TYR A 70 2.61 -0.36 -10.76
C TYR A 70 3.98 -0.48 -11.40
N ASN A 71 4.20 -1.57 -12.14
CA ASN A 71 5.47 -1.81 -12.84
C ASN A 71 5.79 -0.74 -13.92
N ILE A 72 7.09 -0.52 -14.18
CA ILE A 72 7.62 0.47 -15.12
C ILE A 72 7.02 0.38 -16.54
N ARG A 73 6.64 -0.82 -17.02
CA ARG A 73 6.01 -0.98 -18.35
C ARG A 73 4.61 -0.36 -18.37
N THR A 74 3.84 -0.51 -17.30
CA THR A 74 2.53 0.13 -17.12
C THR A 74 2.67 1.65 -17.04
N ILE A 75 3.60 2.17 -16.23
CA ILE A 75 3.91 3.61 -16.13
C ILE A 75 4.26 4.19 -17.51
N ARG A 76 5.20 3.56 -18.23
CA ARG A 76 5.62 3.98 -19.58
C ARG A 76 4.47 3.95 -20.60
N LYS A 77 3.44 3.10 -20.41
CA LYS A 77 2.24 3.12 -21.25
C LYS A 77 1.40 4.35 -20.95
N TRP A 78 1.08 4.61 -19.68
CA TRP A 78 0.22 5.73 -19.29
C TRP A 78 0.82 7.09 -19.66
N LYS A 79 2.14 7.27 -19.48
CA LYS A 79 2.85 8.49 -19.91
C LYS A 79 2.75 8.80 -21.41
N LYS A 80 2.56 7.77 -22.25
CA LYS A 80 2.35 7.91 -23.71
C LYS A 80 0.88 8.11 -24.11
N THR A 81 -0.02 8.19 -23.14
CA THR A 81 -1.47 8.31 -23.36
C THR A 81 -1.97 9.65 -22.79
N ALA A 82 -1.13 10.68 -22.88
CA ALA A 82 -1.35 12.03 -22.33
C ALA A 82 -1.53 13.09 -23.45
N ASP A 83 -1.69 12.64 -24.70
CA ASP A 83 -2.02 13.44 -25.88
C ASP A 83 -3.55 13.53 -26.06
#